data_AF-A0A379TQR1-F1
#
_entry.id   AF-A0A379TQR1-F1
#
_cell.length_a   1.000
_cell.length_b   1.000
_cell.length_c   1.000
_cell.angle_alpha   90.00
_cell.angle_beta   90.00
_cell.angle_gamma   90.00
#
_symmetry.space_group_name_H-M   'P 1'
#
loop_
_entity.id
_entity.type
_entity.pdbx_description
1 polymer ?
#
loop_
_entity_poly.entity_id
_entity_poly.type
_entity_poly.pdbx_seq_one_letter_code
_entity_poly.pdbx_strand_id
1 'polypeptide(L)'
;MHWRTILKNMAAKRSPQHKNSKAIYWKNGEPLKKGERLVQQNLAKSLILIAENGPDAFYKGAIADQIVEEMRQHGGLITKEDLAAYRAVERTPIVGRYRGYQIYSMPPPSSGGIHIVEILNILENFNIKKYGFWQRRRYASYG
;
A
#
# COMPACT_ATOMS: atom_id res chain seq x y z
N MET A 1 -25.57 -21.63 4.24
CA MET A 1 -24.83 -21.31 5.48
C MET A 1 -23.37 -21.81 5.36
N HIS A 2 -22.51 -21.13 4.58
CA HIS A 2 -21.15 -21.67 4.27
C HIS A 2 -20.05 -20.59 4.01
N TRP A 3 -20.42 -19.33 3.77
CA TRP A 3 -19.46 -18.28 3.42
C TRP A 3 -18.67 -17.73 4.63
N ARG A 4 -19.24 -17.79 5.84
CA ARG A 4 -18.58 -17.33 7.08
C ARG A 4 -17.39 -18.23 7.49
N THR A 5 -17.36 -19.48 7.05
CA THR A 5 -16.28 -20.44 7.37
C THR A 5 -15.06 -20.25 6.46
N ILE A 6 -15.28 -19.87 5.20
CA ILE A 6 -14.22 -19.67 4.21
C ILE A 6 -13.38 -18.42 4.56
N LEU A 7 -14.04 -17.32 4.95
CA LEU A 7 -13.35 -16.07 5.34
C LEU A 7 -12.58 -16.19 6.66
N LYS A 8 -13.04 -17.00 7.61
CA LYS A 8 -12.29 -17.25 8.86
C LYS A 8 -11.01 -18.05 8.64
N ASN A 9 -10.92 -18.86 7.58
CA ASN A 9 -9.80 -19.78 7.37
C ASN A 9 -8.61 -19.18 6.60
N MET A 10 -8.79 -18.11 5.82
CA MET A 10 -7.71 -17.57 4.98
C MET A 10 -6.73 -16.67 5.75
N ALA A 11 -7.19 -15.92 6.75
CA ALA A 11 -6.33 -15.01 7.53
C ALA A 11 -5.72 -15.67 8.78
N ALA A 12 -6.36 -16.69 9.34
CA ALA A 12 -5.97 -17.26 10.63
C ALA A 12 -4.99 -18.45 10.56
N LYS A 13 -4.78 -19.08 9.39
CA LYS A 13 -4.12 -20.40 9.31
C LYS A 13 -2.71 -20.44 8.72
N ARG A 14 -2.15 -19.33 8.25
CA ARG A 14 -0.77 -19.32 7.76
C ARG A 14 0.14 -18.71 8.82
N SER A 15 0.80 -19.57 9.61
CA SER A 15 1.94 -19.14 10.42
C SER A 15 2.92 -18.43 9.50
N PRO A 16 3.50 -17.26 9.89
CA PRO A 16 4.59 -16.67 9.15
C PRO A 16 5.68 -17.72 9.03
N GLN A 17 6.18 -17.93 7.81
CA GLN A 17 7.34 -18.79 7.58
C GLN A 17 8.61 -18.14 8.14
N HIS A 18 8.60 -16.82 8.33
CA HIS A 18 9.72 -16.03 8.82
C HIS A 18 9.69 -15.88 10.35
N LYS A 19 10.80 -16.27 11.00
CA LYS A 19 10.93 -16.27 12.47
C LYS A 19 10.77 -14.86 13.07
N ASN A 20 11.32 -13.85 12.43
CA ASN A 20 11.26 -12.44 12.85
C ASN A 20 9.81 -11.91 12.89
N SER A 21 9.00 -12.15 11.84
CA SER A 21 7.59 -11.77 11.79
C SER A 21 6.73 -12.52 12.80
N LYS A 22 7.00 -13.83 12.99
CA LYS A 22 6.29 -14.63 13.99
C LYS A 22 6.54 -14.12 15.41
N ALA A 23 7.77 -13.69 15.72
CA ALA A 23 8.09 -13.14 17.04
C ALA A 23 7.34 -11.82 17.36
N ILE A 24 6.85 -11.10 16.35
CA ILE A 24 6.14 -9.83 16.52
C ILE A 24 4.62 -10.04 16.57
N TYR A 25 4.08 -10.83 15.65
CA TYR A 25 2.64 -10.90 15.42
C TYR A 25 1.97 -12.18 15.97
N TRP A 26 2.75 -13.16 16.46
CA TRP A 26 2.25 -14.39 17.07
C TRP A 26 2.68 -14.50 18.53
N LYS A 27 1.83 -15.11 19.34
CA LYS A 27 2.08 -15.43 20.74
C LYS A 27 1.55 -16.83 21.04
N ASN A 28 2.35 -17.67 21.67
CA ASN A 28 1.99 -19.05 22.04
C ASN A 28 1.48 -19.90 20.85
N GLY A 29 2.09 -19.72 19.67
CA GLY A 29 1.73 -20.48 18.47
C GLY A 29 0.54 -19.95 17.68
N GLU A 30 -0.19 -18.96 18.21
CA GLU A 30 -1.38 -18.37 17.60
C GLU A 30 -1.15 -16.89 17.21
N PRO A 31 -1.84 -16.35 16.19
CA PRO A 31 -1.80 -14.92 15.91
C PRO A 31 -2.41 -14.14 17.07
N LEU A 32 -1.91 -12.93 17.30
CA LEU A 32 -2.49 -12.01 18.29
C LEU A 32 -3.99 -11.79 18.02
N LYS A 33 -4.79 -11.83 19.09
CA LYS A 33 -6.24 -11.75 19.06
C LYS A 33 -6.73 -10.33 19.35
N LYS A 34 -7.98 -10.06 18.98
CA LYS A 34 -8.65 -8.80 19.33
C LYS A 34 -8.59 -8.57 20.84
N GLY A 35 -8.19 -7.36 21.23
CA GLY A 35 -8.05 -6.97 22.64
C GLY A 35 -6.65 -7.22 23.22
N GLU A 36 -5.78 -7.97 22.54
CA GLU A 36 -4.39 -8.12 22.97
C GLU A 36 -3.53 -6.91 22.57
N ARG A 37 -2.50 -6.63 23.39
CA ARG A 37 -1.56 -5.53 23.16
C ARG A 37 -0.43 -5.99 22.22
N LEU A 38 -0.33 -5.37 21.05
CA LEU A 38 0.82 -5.51 20.15
C LEU A 38 1.93 -4.53 20.55
N VAL A 39 3.11 -5.04 20.88
CA VAL A 39 4.30 -4.24 21.22
C VAL A 39 5.40 -4.56 20.22
N GLN A 40 5.94 -3.54 19.55
CA GLN A 40 6.93 -3.69 18.47
C GLN A 40 8.24 -3.00 18.86
N GLN A 41 9.01 -3.61 19.78
CA GLN A 41 10.23 -2.99 20.33
C GLN A 41 11.30 -2.74 19.26
N ASN A 42 11.47 -3.66 18.30
CA ASN A 42 12.45 -3.48 17.22
C ASN A 42 12.05 -2.32 16.30
N LEU A 43 10.77 -2.23 15.92
CA LEU A 43 10.27 -1.10 15.14
C LEU A 43 10.41 0.23 15.90
N ALA A 44 10.14 0.23 17.22
CA ALA A 44 10.34 1.40 18.05
C ALA A 44 11.81 1.87 18.03
N LYS A 45 12.78 0.94 18.12
CA LYS A 45 14.22 1.27 17.98
C LYS A 45 14.52 1.87 16.61
N SER A 46 13.99 1.30 15.52
CA SER A 46 14.16 1.86 14.17
C SER A 46 13.59 3.28 14.07
N LEU A 47 12.41 3.54 14.64
CA LEU A 47 11.80 4.87 14.64
C LEU A 47 12.61 5.88 15.47
N ILE A 48 13.18 5.46 16.60
CA ILE A 48 14.09 6.29 17.41
C ILE A 48 15.33 6.65 16.58
N LEU A 49 15.97 5.66 15.92
CA LEU A 49 17.14 5.92 15.08
C LEU A 49 16.84 6.91 13.94
N ILE A 50 15.67 6.81 13.32
CA ILE A 50 15.22 7.75 12.28
C ILE A 50 14.96 9.14 12.87
N ALA A 51 14.36 9.22 14.06
CA ALA A 51 14.12 10.49 14.72
C ALA A 51 15.43 11.21 15.10
N GLU A 52 16.43 10.45 15.57
CA GLU A 52 17.73 10.99 16.01
C GLU A 52 18.67 11.32 14.85
N ASN A 53 18.70 10.49 13.81
CA ASN A 53 19.71 10.59 12.74
C ASN A 53 19.12 10.90 11.36
N GLY A 54 17.82 11.18 11.29
CA GLY A 54 17.11 11.49 10.07
C GLY A 54 16.99 10.30 9.10
N PRO A 55 16.69 10.56 7.81
CA PRO A 55 16.45 9.51 6.81
C PRO A 55 17.70 8.67 6.52
N ASP A 56 18.90 9.21 6.73
CA ASP A 56 20.15 8.47 6.51
C ASP A 56 20.27 7.25 7.43
N ALA A 57 19.60 7.24 8.60
CA ALA A 57 19.46 6.06 9.44
C ALA A 57 18.88 4.85 8.69
N PHE A 58 17.91 5.12 7.80
CA PHE A 58 17.20 4.12 7.00
C PHE A 58 17.96 3.74 5.73
N TYR A 59 18.50 4.71 5.00
CA TYR A 59 19.09 4.47 3.68
C TYR A 59 20.59 4.15 3.69
N LYS A 60 21.31 4.50 4.76
CA LYS A 60 22.77 4.35 4.86
C LYS A 60 23.24 3.74 6.18
N GLY A 61 22.47 3.92 7.24
CA GLY A 61 22.80 3.52 8.61
C GLY A 61 22.42 2.08 8.97
N ALA A 62 22.30 1.82 10.27
CA ALA A 62 22.09 0.49 10.82
C ALA A 62 20.81 -0.22 10.32
N ILE A 63 19.77 0.53 9.93
CA ILE A 63 18.55 -0.07 9.36
C ILE A 63 18.84 -0.57 7.94
N ALA A 64 19.62 0.17 7.14
CA ALA A 64 20.05 -0.27 5.82
C ALA A 64 20.85 -1.59 5.91
N ASP A 65 21.77 -1.67 6.88
CA ASP A 65 22.57 -2.87 7.12
C ASP A 65 21.69 -4.08 7.47
N GLN A 66 20.65 -3.89 8.27
CA GLN A 66 19.69 -4.96 8.60
C GLN A 66 18.88 -5.42 7.38
N ILE A 67 18.48 -4.50 6.50
CA ILE A 67 17.75 -4.84 5.27
C ILE A 67 18.65 -5.65 4.33
N VAL A 68 19.88 -5.20 4.11
CA VAL A 68 20.84 -5.86 3.23
C VAL A 68 21.20 -7.25 3.75
N GLU A 69 21.38 -7.40 5.06
CA GLU A 69 21.66 -8.71 5.66
C GLU A 69 20.47 -9.67 5.53
N GLU A 70 19.24 -9.20 5.76
CA GLU A 70 18.03 -10.01 5.55
C GLU A 70 17.90 -10.46 4.08
N MET A 71 18.20 -9.57 3.13
CA MET A 71 18.19 -9.88 1.70
C MET A 71 19.26 -10.91 1.36
N ARG A 72 20.50 -10.69 1.80
CA ARG A 72 21.63 -11.62 1.55
C ARG A 72 21.34 -13.02 2.09
N GLN A 73 20.78 -13.14 3.29
CA GLN A 73 20.45 -14.43 3.91
C GLN A 73 19.37 -15.21 3.16
N HIS A 74 18.50 -14.54 2.41
CA HIS A 74 17.35 -15.15 1.73
C HIS A 74 17.42 -15.05 0.20
N GLY A 75 18.58 -14.70 -0.37
CA GLY A 75 18.77 -14.59 -1.83
C GLY A 75 18.06 -13.40 -2.48
N GLY A 76 17.80 -12.34 -1.71
CA GLY A 76 17.29 -11.06 -2.19
C GLY A 76 18.33 -10.22 -2.92
N LEU A 77 17.87 -9.15 -3.59
CA LEU A 77 18.69 -8.36 -4.50
C LEU A 77 19.05 -6.96 -3.98
N ILE A 78 18.39 -6.49 -2.92
CA ILE A 78 18.59 -5.11 -2.45
C ILE A 78 19.95 -5.02 -1.76
N THR A 79 20.79 -4.13 -2.29
CA THR A 79 22.13 -3.81 -1.78
C THR A 79 22.15 -2.52 -0.98
N LYS A 80 23.27 -2.24 -0.32
CA LYS A 80 23.46 -0.97 0.40
C LYS A 80 23.56 0.19 -0.59
N GLU A 81 24.12 -0.07 -1.75
CA GLU A 81 24.23 0.84 -2.88
C GLU A 81 22.85 1.23 -3.41
N ASP A 82 21.92 0.26 -3.55
CA ASP A 82 20.53 0.54 -3.97
C ASP A 82 19.82 1.46 -2.98
N LEU A 83 19.95 1.19 -1.68
CA LEU A 83 19.35 2.01 -0.63
C LEU A 83 19.96 3.43 -0.60
N ALA A 84 21.28 3.54 -0.71
CA ALA A 84 21.97 4.82 -0.73
C ALA A 84 21.69 5.64 -2.01
N ALA A 85 21.42 4.96 -3.13
CA ALA A 85 21.07 5.57 -4.41
C ALA A 85 19.59 5.99 -4.50
N TYR A 86 18.71 5.44 -3.66
CA TYR A 86 17.28 5.75 -3.71
C TYR A 86 16.99 7.24 -3.51
N ARG A 87 16.12 7.81 -4.33
CA ARG A 87 15.62 9.18 -4.21
C ARG A 87 14.12 9.22 -4.40
N ALA A 88 13.42 9.86 -3.47
CA ALA A 88 12.04 10.28 -3.70
C ALA A 88 12.04 11.40 -4.74
N VAL A 89 11.10 11.33 -5.69
CA VAL A 89 11.00 12.31 -6.79
C VAL A 89 9.68 13.05 -6.64
N GLU A 90 9.77 14.36 -6.43
CA GLU A 90 8.62 15.25 -6.53
C GLU A 90 8.20 15.37 -8.00
N ARG A 91 6.90 15.31 -8.26
CA ARG A 91 6.36 15.28 -9.62
C ARG A 91 5.15 16.18 -9.71
N THR A 92 5.01 16.86 -10.84
CA THR A 92 3.81 17.64 -11.16
C THR A 92 2.58 16.73 -11.17
N PRO A 93 1.51 17.06 -10.44
CA PRO A 93 0.28 16.28 -10.46
C PRO A 93 -0.33 16.17 -11.87
N ILE A 94 -1.08 15.11 -12.10
CA ILE A 94 -2.03 15.08 -13.22
C ILE A 94 -3.19 15.98 -12.84
N VAL A 95 -3.51 16.92 -13.73
CA VAL A 95 -4.60 17.88 -13.53
C VAL A 95 -5.64 17.68 -14.64
N GLY A 96 -6.84 17.32 -14.23
CA GLY A 96 -8.03 17.27 -15.09
C GLY A 96 -9.04 18.34 -14.73
N ARG A 97 -10.03 18.54 -15.58
CA ARG A 97 -11.21 19.35 -15.28
C ARG A 97 -12.46 18.49 -15.47
N TYR A 98 -13.44 18.66 -14.59
CA TYR A 98 -14.72 17.97 -14.70
C TYR A 98 -15.84 18.86 -14.15
N ARG A 99 -16.74 19.30 -15.03
CA ARG A 99 -17.94 20.09 -14.67
C ARG A 99 -17.64 21.31 -13.78
N GLY A 100 -16.60 22.06 -14.14
CA GLY A 100 -16.18 23.27 -13.42
C GLY A 100 -15.21 23.04 -12.25
N TYR A 101 -14.94 21.78 -11.88
CA TYR A 101 -13.96 21.43 -10.86
C TYR A 101 -12.60 21.08 -11.47
N GLN A 102 -11.54 21.40 -10.76
CA GLN A 102 -10.20 20.88 -11.05
C GLN A 102 -9.97 19.62 -10.23
N ILE A 103 -9.45 18.58 -10.88
CA ILE A 103 -9.16 17.28 -10.26
C ILE A 103 -7.65 17.08 -10.30
N TYR A 104 -7.04 17.00 -9.12
CA TYR A 104 -5.61 16.76 -8.96
C TYR A 104 -5.40 15.30 -8.54
N SER A 105 -4.48 14.61 -9.20
CA SER A 105 -4.15 13.23 -8.87
C SER A 105 -2.69 12.89 -9.18
N MET A 106 -2.27 11.67 -8.82
CA MET A 106 -0.88 11.23 -8.93
C MET A 106 -0.47 11.00 -10.40
N PRO A 107 0.71 11.47 -10.83
CA PRO A 107 1.27 11.16 -12.14
C PRO A 107 1.93 9.76 -12.16
N PRO A 108 2.40 9.31 -13.34
CA PRO A 108 3.32 8.18 -13.42
C PRO A 108 4.45 8.32 -12.38
N PRO A 109 4.78 7.24 -11.65
CA PRO A 109 4.51 5.83 -11.95
C PRO A 109 3.12 5.30 -11.53
N SER A 110 2.25 6.14 -10.95
CA SER A 110 0.86 5.76 -10.70
C SER A 110 0.04 5.85 -12.00
N SER A 111 -0.73 4.82 -12.31
CA SER A 111 -1.70 4.84 -13.42
C SER A 111 -3.01 5.54 -13.03
N GLY A 112 -3.27 5.69 -11.73
CA GLY A 112 -4.57 6.14 -11.22
C GLY A 112 -4.96 7.54 -11.69
N GLY A 113 -4.04 8.51 -11.63
CA GLY A 113 -4.39 9.89 -11.98
C GLY A 113 -4.75 10.08 -13.45
N ILE A 114 -4.03 9.41 -14.35
CA ILE A 114 -4.32 9.43 -15.79
C ILE A 114 -5.72 8.84 -16.04
N HIS A 115 -5.98 7.62 -15.55
CA HIS A 115 -7.24 6.95 -15.83
C HIS A 115 -8.44 7.63 -15.16
N ILE A 116 -8.27 8.21 -13.97
CA ILE A 116 -9.34 9.00 -13.34
C ILE A 116 -9.71 10.19 -14.22
N VAL A 117 -8.73 10.97 -14.68
CA VAL A 117 -9.00 12.13 -15.54
C VAL A 117 -9.58 11.69 -16.89
N GLU A 118 -9.06 10.64 -17.50
CA GLU A 118 -9.58 10.06 -18.74
C GLU A 118 -11.05 9.64 -18.60
N ILE A 119 -11.41 8.88 -17.57
CA ILE A 119 -12.78 8.45 -17.31
C ILE A 119 -13.68 9.67 -17.08
N LEU A 120 -13.24 10.67 -16.32
CA LEU A 120 -14.02 11.89 -16.09
C LEU A 120 -14.23 12.68 -17.38
N ASN A 121 -13.22 12.78 -18.25
CA ASN A 121 -13.35 13.42 -19.57
C ASN A 121 -14.38 12.67 -20.44
N ILE A 122 -14.39 11.33 -20.42
CA ILE A 122 -15.42 10.54 -21.11
C ILE A 122 -16.80 10.86 -20.53
N LEU A 123 -16.94 10.82 -19.20
CA LEU A 123 -18.20 11.06 -18.49
C LEU A 123 -18.72 12.50 -18.64
N GLU A 124 -17.88 13.48 -18.95
CA GLU A 124 -18.27 14.87 -19.13
C GLU A 124 -19.29 15.03 -20.26
N ASN A 125 -19.20 14.18 -21.29
CA ASN A 125 -20.11 14.12 -22.43
C ASN A 125 -21.52 13.60 -22.09
N PHE A 126 -21.75 13.11 -20.87
CA PHE A 126 -23.03 12.55 -20.45
C PHE A 126 -23.68 13.37 -19.34
N ASN A 127 -25.00 13.43 -19.27
CA ASN A 127 -25.68 14.02 -18.11
C ASN A 127 -25.83 12.98 -16.99
N ILE A 128 -24.72 12.70 -16.28
CA ILE A 128 -24.70 11.68 -15.22
C ILE A 128 -25.67 12.00 -14.06
N LYS A 129 -25.96 13.29 -13.83
CA LYS A 129 -26.92 13.73 -12.82
C LYS A 129 -28.33 13.23 -13.13
N LYS A 130 -28.71 13.21 -14.41
CA LYS A 130 -30.01 12.68 -14.87
C LYS A 130 -30.12 11.17 -14.65
N TYR A 131 -29.01 10.43 -14.69
CA TYR A 131 -29.02 8.98 -14.52
C TYR A 131 -29.13 8.55 -13.05
N GLY A 132 -28.58 9.32 -12.11
CA GLY A 132 -28.63 8.97 -10.69
C GLY A 132 -27.72 7.78 -10.32
N PHE A 133 -27.36 7.67 -9.05
CA PHE A 133 -26.29 6.77 -8.58
C PHE A 133 -26.62 5.27 -8.65
N TRP A 134 -27.91 4.90 -8.63
CA TRP A 134 -28.36 3.50 -8.57
C TRP A 134 -29.35 3.10 -9.68
N GLN A 135 -29.59 3.94 -10.69
CA GLN A 135 -30.50 3.53 -11.77
C GLN A 135 -29.78 2.62 -12.76
N ARG A 136 -30.24 1.37 -12.87
CA ARG A 136 -29.88 0.48 -13.98
C ARG A 136 -30.34 1.13 -15.29
N ARG A 137 -29.43 1.54 -16.16
CA ARG A 137 -29.70 1.35 -17.60
C ARG A 137 -29.41 -0.13 -17.89
N ARG A 138 -30.46 -0.89 -18.19
CA ARG A 138 -30.29 -2.05 -19.08
C ARG A 138 -29.58 -1.52 -20.33
N TYR A 139 -28.49 -2.15 -20.73
CA TYR A 139 -27.92 -2.05 -22.08
C TYR A 139 -28.94 -2.60 -23.09
N ALA A 140 -30.06 -1.92 -23.29
CA ALA A 140 -31.13 -2.34 -24.18
C ALA A 140 -31.54 -1.15 -25.04
N SER A 141 -30.83 -0.98 -26.16
CA SER A 141 -31.36 -0.48 -27.44
C SER A 141 -30.20 -0.24 -28.43
N TYR A 142 -29.49 -1.30 -28.79
CA TYR A 142 -28.83 -1.45 -30.09
C TYR A 142 -28.94 -2.94 -30.42
N GLY A 143 -29.90 -3.26 -31.30
CA GLY A 143 -30.38 -4.61 -31.60
C GLY A 143 -31.87 -4.57 -31.88
#